data_AF-A0A7W2JFX3-F1
#
_entry.id   AF-A0A7W2JFX3-F1
#
_cell.length_a   1.000
_cell.length_b   1.000
_cell.length_c   1.000
_cell.angle_alpha   90.00
_cell.angle_beta   90.00
_cell.angle_gamma   90.00
#
_symmetry.space_group_name_H-M   'P 1'
#
loop_
_entity.id
_entity.type
_entity.pdbx_description
1 polymer ?
#
loop_
_entity_poly.entity_id
_entity_poly.type
_entity_poly.pdbx_seq_one_letter_code
_entity_poly.pdbx_strand_id
1 'polypeptide(L)'
;MSHYQFQPQKSFIARLYWQPRLSTQGQVQGVPIGDTGNGDSPFTSGGWLHAGEDHYTDTVAPAYVVSRRKFRTLFWFGCYETDGEYDFEIRAVGDEDSHPHWRRRGHRLDVSRNGYLALYSAAQAVGHDALAAGTMLWRLDGLAPEQLAEGDAVSDVSLVSLHGKTVRRLVEDGFPYLSEVQGEAGYLHLQVLSIGAA
;
A
#
# COMPACT_ATOMS: atom_id res chain seq x y z
N MET A 1 17.00 23.23 5.47
CA MET A 1 16.53 21.93 4.96
C MET A 1 15.60 21.39 6.02
N SER A 2 14.32 21.28 5.70
CA SER A 2 13.36 20.69 6.62
C SER A 2 13.70 19.20 6.74
N HIS A 3 13.77 18.70 7.97
CA HIS A 3 14.25 17.36 8.28
C HIS A 3 13.03 16.51 8.66
N TYR A 4 12.81 15.42 7.94
CA TYR A 4 11.77 14.45 8.26
C TYR A 4 12.03 13.86 9.65
N GLN A 5 11.14 14.13 10.60
CA GLN A 5 11.20 13.55 11.94
C GLN A 5 10.29 12.33 12.00
N PHE A 6 10.85 11.15 12.27
CA PHE A 6 10.04 9.95 12.47
C PHE A 6 9.18 10.08 13.74
N GLN A 7 7.88 9.80 13.61
CA GLN A 7 6.88 9.86 14.67
C GLN A 7 6.29 8.46 14.91
N PRO A 8 6.91 7.64 15.76
CA PRO A 8 6.43 6.27 16.01
C PRO A 8 5.01 6.26 16.60
N GLN A 9 4.65 7.24 17.43
CA GLN A 9 3.31 7.33 18.04
C GLN A 9 2.20 7.63 17.04
N LYS A 10 2.52 8.23 15.88
CA LYS A 10 1.61 8.53 14.78
C LYS A 10 1.67 7.47 13.67
N SER A 11 2.53 6.46 13.84
CA SER A 11 2.65 5.32 12.92
C SER A 11 1.58 4.28 13.23
N PHE A 12 1.14 3.52 12.23
CA PHE A 12 0.04 2.58 12.41
C PHE A 12 0.10 1.41 11.44
N ILE A 13 -0.69 0.37 11.72
CA ILE A 13 -0.93 -0.76 10.81
C ILE A 13 -2.38 -0.69 10.33
N ALA A 14 -2.62 -0.83 9.04
CA ALA A 14 -3.96 -0.83 8.47
C ALA A 14 -4.13 -1.81 7.31
N ARG A 15 -5.38 -2.20 7.08
CA ARG A 15 -5.83 -2.76 5.80
C ARG A 15 -6.17 -1.64 4.85
N LEU A 16 -5.90 -1.87 3.57
CA LEU A 16 -6.23 -0.95 2.49
C LEU A 16 -7.33 -1.51 1.60
N TYR A 17 -8.24 -0.63 1.21
CA TYR A 17 -9.31 -0.93 0.27
C TYR A 17 -9.41 0.21 -0.75
N TRP A 18 -9.76 -0.11 -1.98
CA TRP A 18 -9.96 0.86 -3.06
C TRP A 18 -11.42 1.24 -3.21
N GLN A 19 -11.69 2.54 -3.26
CA GLN A 19 -13.00 3.13 -3.50
C GLN A 19 -12.97 3.91 -4.83
N PRO A 20 -13.83 3.60 -5.82
CA PRO A 20 -13.83 4.31 -7.10
C PRO A 20 -14.46 5.71 -7.03
N ARG A 21 -15.11 6.05 -5.91
CA ARG A 21 -15.80 7.31 -5.68
C ARG A 21 -15.82 7.64 -4.19
N LEU A 22 -16.08 8.91 -3.89
CA LEU A 22 -16.25 9.39 -2.51
C LEU A 22 -17.41 8.68 -1.80
N SER A 23 -17.32 8.60 -0.47
CA SER A 23 -18.31 8.01 0.41
C SER A 23 -19.54 8.91 0.59
N THR A 24 -20.35 9.07 -0.47
CA THR A 24 -21.58 9.85 -0.41
C THR A 24 -22.71 9.03 0.23
N GLN A 25 -22.94 9.20 1.53
CA GLN A 25 -24.14 8.73 2.28
C GLN A 25 -24.30 7.22 2.52
N GLY A 26 -23.20 6.51 2.79
CA GLY A 26 -23.23 5.11 3.25
C GLY A 26 -21.83 4.50 3.27
N GLN A 27 -21.64 3.38 3.98
CA GLN A 27 -20.38 2.63 3.95
C GLN A 27 -20.11 2.16 2.51
N VAL A 28 -19.25 2.87 1.77
CA VAL A 28 -18.67 2.34 0.54
C VAL A 28 -17.67 1.27 0.95
N GLN A 29 -18.06 0.00 0.89
CA GLN A 29 -17.13 -1.10 0.98
C GLN A 29 -16.18 -1.00 -0.22
N GLY A 30 -14.93 -0.59 0.05
CA GLY A 30 -13.88 -0.65 -0.94
C GLY A 30 -13.48 -2.10 -1.23
N VAL A 31 -12.81 -2.32 -2.35
CA VAL A 31 -12.28 -3.65 -2.70
C VAL A 31 -10.88 -3.80 -2.10
N PRO A 32 -10.53 -4.92 -1.44
CA PRO A 32 -9.23 -5.07 -0.79
C PRO A 32 -8.07 -4.81 -1.74
N ILE A 33 -7.12 -3.99 -1.30
CA ILE A 33 -5.84 -3.79 -1.97
C ILE A 33 -4.87 -4.85 -1.46
N GLY A 34 -4.08 -5.39 -2.38
CA GLY A 34 -3.21 -6.51 -2.09
C GLY A 34 -2.08 -6.64 -3.08
N ASP A 35 -0.95 -7.18 -2.63
CA ASP A 35 0.17 -7.50 -3.51
C ASP A 35 -0.07 -8.81 -4.27
N THR A 36 0.79 -9.07 -5.24
CA THR A 36 0.67 -10.20 -6.16
C THR A 36 1.93 -11.05 -6.24
N GLY A 37 1.75 -12.37 -6.25
CA GLY A 37 2.79 -13.36 -6.51
C GLY A 37 2.61 -13.95 -7.90
N ASN A 38 3.67 -13.98 -8.70
CA ASN A 38 3.61 -14.43 -10.10
C ASN A 38 4.32 -15.77 -10.31
N GLY A 39 3.71 -16.86 -9.83
CA GLY A 39 4.11 -18.23 -10.11
C GLY A 39 5.55 -18.64 -9.72
N ASP A 40 5.96 -19.82 -10.19
CA ASP A 40 7.25 -20.49 -9.91
C ASP A 40 8.50 -19.84 -10.53
N SER A 41 8.38 -18.71 -11.23
CA SER A 41 9.56 -18.07 -11.81
C SER A 41 10.23 -17.17 -10.77
N PRO A 42 11.46 -17.47 -10.31
CA PRO A 42 12.22 -16.57 -9.43
C PRO A 42 12.62 -15.26 -10.14
N PHE A 43 12.29 -15.11 -11.42
CA PHE A 43 12.64 -13.97 -12.26
C PHE A 43 11.43 -13.11 -12.67
N THR A 44 10.22 -13.43 -12.22
CA THR A 44 9.04 -12.59 -12.53
C THR A 44 8.91 -11.42 -11.56
N SER A 45 8.48 -10.29 -12.12
CA SER A 45 8.06 -9.10 -11.40
C SER A 45 6.75 -9.38 -10.65
N GLY A 46 6.84 -9.94 -9.44
CA GLY A 46 5.74 -9.92 -8.47
C GLY A 46 5.81 -8.68 -7.58
N GLY A 47 4.81 -8.50 -6.71
CA GLY A 47 4.73 -7.44 -5.73
C GLY A 47 3.92 -6.23 -6.19
N TRP A 48 3.31 -6.28 -7.38
CA TRP A 48 2.39 -5.25 -7.85
C TRP A 48 1.17 -5.16 -6.95
N LEU A 49 0.72 -3.94 -6.65
CA LEU A 49 -0.51 -3.73 -5.90
C LEU A 49 -1.73 -3.73 -6.84
N HIS A 50 -2.69 -4.58 -6.51
CA HIS A 50 -3.98 -4.69 -7.20
C HIS A 50 -5.11 -4.13 -6.34
N ALA A 51 -5.93 -3.25 -6.92
CA ALA A 51 -6.99 -2.46 -6.30
C ALA A 51 -8.36 -2.75 -6.91
N GLY A 52 -8.75 -4.01 -6.93
CA GLY A 52 -10.02 -4.47 -7.48
C GLY A 52 -10.29 -5.93 -7.16
N GLU A 53 -11.36 -6.47 -7.75
CA GLU A 53 -11.70 -7.89 -7.59
C GLU A 53 -10.51 -8.78 -7.96
N ASP A 54 -10.43 -9.93 -7.31
CA ASP A 54 -9.34 -10.85 -7.56
C ASP A 54 -9.59 -11.64 -8.85
N HIS A 55 -9.19 -11.04 -9.97
CA HIS A 55 -9.12 -11.70 -11.27
C HIS A 55 -7.71 -12.20 -11.59
N TYR A 56 -6.75 -12.01 -10.66
CA TYR A 56 -5.35 -12.37 -10.85
C TYR A 56 -5.03 -13.78 -10.36
N THR A 57 -5.64 -14.19 -9.25
CA THR A 57 -5.42 -15.52 -8.69
C THR A 57 -5.90 -16.61 -9.65
N ASP A 58 -5.00 -17.53 -9.97
CA ASP A 58 -5.31 -18.73 -10.73
C ASP A 58 -5.95 -19.76 -9.80
N THR A 59 -7.28 -19.84 -9.85
CA THR A 59 -8.10 -20.73 -9.01
C THR A 59 -8.20 -22.16 -9.56
N VAL A 60 -7.71 -22.41 -10.77
CA VAL A 60 -7.73 -23.75 -11.39
C VAL A 60 -6.39 -24.47 -11.24
N ALA A 61 -5.33 -23.74 -10.89
CA ALA A 61 -4.03 -24.33 -10.62
C ALA A 61 -4.09 -25.34 -9.45
N PRO A 62 -3.43 -26.51 -9.59
CA PRO A 62 -3.30 -27.47 -8.49
C PRO A 62 -2.56 -26.86 -7.29
N ALA A 63 -2.93 -27.27 -6.06
CA ALA A 63 -2.37 -26.70 -4.82
C ALA A 63 -0.84 -26.84 -4.64
N TYR A 64 -0.20 -27.74 -5.40
CA TYR A 64 1.25 -27.95 -5.38
C TYR A 64 1.99 -27.13 -6.45
N VAL A 65 1.28 -26.37 -7.29
CA VAL A 65 1.85 -25.48 -8.31
C VAL A 65 1.86 -24.07 -7.74
N VAL A 66 3.02 -23.40 -7.79
CA VAL A 66 3.07 -21.98 -7.49
C VAL A 66 2.53 -21.24 -8.72
N SER A 67 1.33 -20.69 -8.59
CA SER A 67 0.61 -20.00 -9.66
C SER A 67 0.47 -18.50 -9.39
N ARG A 68 -0.24 -17.77 -10.24
CA ARG A 68 -0.56 -16.36 -9.97
C ARG A 68 -1.50 -16.28 -8.77
N ARG A 69 -1.22 -15.37 -7.84
CA ARG A 69 -2.07 -15.16 -6.67
C ARG A 69 -2.01 -13.72 -6.17
N LYS A 70 -3.15 -13.21 -5.74
CA LYS A 70 -3.27 -11.93 -5.01
C LYS A 70 -3.39 -12.24 -3.52
N PHE A 71 -2.65 -11.49 -2.70
CA PHE A 71 -2.70 -11.61 -1.25
C PHE A 71 -3.42 -10.43 -0.65
N ARG A 72 -4.21 -10.65 0.40
CA ARG A 72 -4.62 -9.53 1.25
C ARG A 72 -3.43 -9.14 2.12
N THR A 73 -2.93 -7.94 1.91
CA THR A 73 -1.71 -7.46 2.54
C THR A 73 -2.05 -6.52 3.69
N LEU A 74 -1.35 -6.68 4.82
CA LEU A 74 -1.36 -5.73 5.92
C LEU A 74 -0.22 -4.73 5.74
N PHE A 75 -0.51 -3.45 5.88
CA PHE A 75 0.46 -2.39 5.65
C PHE A 75 0.78 -1.66 6.94
N TRP A 76 2.06 -1.42 7.17
CA TRP A 76 2.58 -0.51 8.17
C TRP A 76 2.82 0.85 7.52
N PHE A 77 2.42 1.90 8.21
CA PHE A 77 2.54 3.30 7.84
C PHE A 77 3.44 3.99 8.86
N GLY A 78 4.72 4.10 8.53
CA GLY A 78 5.71 4.82 9.31
C GLY A 78 5.59 6.32 9.07
N CYS A 79 5.11 7.05 10.08
CA CYS A 79 4.86 8.48 9.98
C CYS A 79 6.16 9.29 10.10
N TYR A 80 6.38 10.21 9.16
CA TYR A 80 7.41 11.22 9.21
C TYR A 80 6.76 12.60 9.14
N GLU A 81 7.16 13.49 10.05
CA GLU A 81 6.66 14.85 10.14
C GLU A 81 7.68 15.85 9.59
N THR A 82 7.21 16.78 8.77
CA THR A 82 7.99 17.90 8.25
C THR A 82 7.11 19.14 8.20
N ASP A 83 7.52 20.22 8.87
CA ASP A 83 6.80 21.51 8.89
C ASP A 83 5.30 21.40 9.25
N GLY A 84 4.97 20.46 10.15
CA GLY A 84 3.60 20.19 10.61
C GLY A 84 2.76 19.33 9.66
N GLU A 85 3.33 18.87 8.54
CA GLU A 85 2.71 17.92 7.62
C GLU A 85 3.23 16.50 7.82
N TYR A 86 2.42 15.52 7.45
CA TYR A 86 2.68 14.11 7.67
C TYR A 86 2.78 13.36 6.34
N ASP A 87 3.93 12.74 6.11
CA ASP A 87 4.14 11.80 5.02
C ASP A 87 4.52 10.43 5.61
N PHE A 88 4.26 9.36 4.87
CA PHE A 88 4.34 8.00 5.38
C PHE A 88 5.26 7.13 4.53
N GLU A 89 6.17 6.41 5.19
CA GLU A 89 6.76 5.23 4.60
C GLU A 89 5.76 4.07 4.73
N ILE A 90 5.44 3.41 3.62
CA ILE A 90 4.47 2.31 3.62
C ILE A 90 5.21 1.00 3.38
N ARG A 91 5.11 0.03 4.28
CA ARG A 91 5.71 -1.31 4.14
C ARG A 91 4.70 -2.42 4.36
N ALA A 92 4.85 -3.56 3.72
CA ALA A 92 4.07 -4.73 4.07
C ALA A 92 4.52 -5.33 5.40
N VAL A 93 3.58 -5.54 6.31
CA VAL A 93 3.77 -6.29 7.57
C VAL A 93 3.75 -7.79 7.28
N GLY A 94 2.90 -8.19 6.35
CA GLY A 94 2.71 -9.57 5.91
C GLY A 94 1.37 -9.74 5.19
N ASP A 95 1.08 -10.98 4.85
CA ASP A 95 -0.07 -11.38 4.05
C ASP A 95 -0.99 -12.26 4.90
N GLU A 96 -2.31 -12.05 4.81
CA GLU A 96 -3.28 -12.81 5.62
C GLU A 96 -3.28 -14.31 5.27
N ASP A 97 -2.95 -14.65 4.04
CA ASP A 97 -2.96 -16.02 3.52
C ASP A 97 -1.60 -16.76 3.65
N SER A 98 -0.57 -16.09 4.19
CA SER A 98 0.75 -16.64 4.54
C SER A 98 1.26 -17.76 3.62
N HIS A 99 1.92 -17.43 2.51
CA HIS A 99 2.50 -18.43 1.60
C HIS A 99 4.01 -18.62 1.85
N PRO A 100 4.55 -19.86 1.81
CA PRO A 100 5.97 -20.11 2.09
C PRO A 100 6.92 -19.42 1.10
N HIS A 101 6.50 -19.27 -0.16
CA HIS A 101 7.33 -18.69 -1.24
C HIS A 101 7.14 -17.19 -1.44
N TRP A 102 6.03 -16.63 -0.98
CA TRP A 102 5.74 -15.20 -1.15
C TRP A 102 5.77 -14.53 0.22
N ARG A 103 6.90 -13.87 0.50
CA ARG A 103 7.15 -13.15 1.74
C ARG A 103 7.53 -11.72 1.41
N ARG A 104 6.55 -10.81 1.47
CA ARG A 104 6.78 -9.37 1.28
C ARG A 104 6.97 -8.60 2.58
N ARG A 105 7.01 -9.26 3.74
CA ARG A 105 7.27 -8.59 5.01
C ARG A 105 8.51 -7.69 4.92
N GLY A 106 8.36 -6.43 5.33
CA GLY A 106 9.37 -5.38 5.28
C GLY A 106 9.61 -4.75 3.90
N HIS A 107 8.96 -5.22 2.84
CA HIS A 107 9.06 -4.58 1.53
C HIS A 107 8.28 -3.27 1.54
N ARG A 108 8.87 -2.24 0.95
CA ARG A 108 8.36 -0.88 0.88
C ARG A 108 7.58 -0.64 -0.40
N LEU A 109 6.47 0.08 -0.28
CA LEU A 109 5.72 0.61 -1.41
C LEU A 109 6.53 1.66 -2.16
N ASP A 110 6.75 1.43 -3.44
CA ASP A 110 7.46 2.34 -4.33
C ASP A 110 6.84 2.34 -5.73
N VAL A 111 7.27 3.30 -6.54
CA VAL A 111 6.82 3.49 -7.92
C VAL A 111 7.82 2.84 -8.87
N SER A 112 7.35 1.94 -9.72
CA SER A 112 8.13 1.37 -10.82
C SER A 112 8.46 2.42 -11.89
N ARG A 113 9.42 2.09 -12.76
CA ARG A 113 9.82 2.98 -13.88
C ARG A 113 8.68 3.36 -14.82
N ASN A 114 7.66 2.51 -14.95
CA ASN A 114 6.46 2.73 -15.76
C ASN A 114 5.26 3.24 -14.94
N GLY A 115 5.47 3.62 -13.68
CA GLY A 115 4.47 4.32 -12.87
C GLY A 115 3.52 3.43 -12.06
N TYR A 116 3.64 2.11 -12.14
CA TYR A 116 2.87 1.15 -11.34
C TYR A 116 3.42 1.06 -9.92
N LEU A 117 2.55 0.82 -8.96
CA LEU A 117 2.92 0.66 -7.56
C LEU A 117 3.24 -0.80 -7.24
N ALA A 118 4.36 -1.03 -6.56
CA ALA A 118 4.77 -2.35 -6.10
C ALA A 118 5.53 -2.30 -4.77
N LEU A 119 5.66 -3.47 -4.15
CA LEU A 119 6.44 -3.68 -2.93
C LEU A 119 7.87 -4.13 -3.25
N TYR A 120 8.86 -3.29 -2.96
CA TYR A 120 10.27 -3.54 -3.20
C TYR A 120 11.03 -3.82 -1.91
N SER A 121 12.10 -4.60 -1.97
CA SER A 121 12.91 -4.89 -0.78
C SER A 121 13.50 -3.59 -0.22
N ALA A 122 13.38 -3.40 1.09
CA ALA A 122 13.97 -2.28 1.82
C ALA A 122 14.99 -2.82 2.83
N ALA A 123 16.21 -2.28 2.80
CA ALA A 123 17.29 -2.70 3.70
C ALA A 123 17.35 -1.86 4.98
N GLN A 124 16.78 -0.66 4.93
CA GLN A 124 16.81 0.30 6.02
C GLN A 124 15.89 -0.14 7.16
N ALA A 125 16.32 0.08 8.40
CA ALA A 125 15.46 -0.06 9.57
C ALA A 125 14.28 0.94 9.49
N VAL A 126 13.21 0.70 10.25
CA VAL A 126 12.13 1.68 10.39
C VAL A 126 12.64 2.94 11.10
N GLY A 127 12.07 4.10 10.76
CA GLY A 127 12.46 5.38 11.37
C GLY A 127 13.88 5.87 11.05
N HIS A 128 14.48 5.36 9.98
CA HIS A 128 15.77 5.86 9.47
C HIS A 128 15.62 7.28 8.91
N ASP A 129 16.72 7.97 8.65
CA ASP A 129 16.70 9.25 7.93
C ASP A 129 16.19 9.04 6.50
N ALA A 130 14.91 9.35 6.27
CA ALA A 130 14.22 9.12 5.01
C ALA A 130 14.86 9.91 3.86
N LEU A 131 15.33 11.14 4.11
CA LEU A 131 15.94 11.98 3.09
C LEU A 131 17.31 11.43 2.68
N ALA A 132 18.15 11.09 3.65
CA ALA A 132 19.48 10.53 3.39
C ALA A 132 19.40 9.17 2.68
N ALA A 133 18.36 8.38 2.95
CA ALA A 133 18.13 7.09 2.31
C ALA A 133 17.42 7.17 0.95
N GLY A 134 16.96 8.35 0.53
CA GLY A 134 16.14 8.50 -0.68
C GLY A 134 14.85 7.69 -0.61
N THR A 135 14.23 7.63 0.57
CA THR A 135 13.05 6.82 0.84
C THR A 135 11.80 7.47 0.26
N MET A 136 11.04 6.67 -0.50
CA MET A 136 9.73 7.08 -0.98
C MET A 136 8.77 7.26 0.21
N LEU A 137 8.34 8.50 0.42
CA LEU A 137 7.28 8.86 1.35
C LEU A 137 6.01 9.20 0.58
N TRP A 138 4.88 8.91 1.22
CA TRP A 138 3.55 9.00 0.65
C TRP A 138 2.69 9.90 1.51
N ARG A 139 2.01 10.84 0.88
CA ARG A 139 1.02 11.65 1.56
C ARG A 139 -0.34 10.97 1.50
N LEU A 140 -1.06 11.03 2.62
CA LEU A 140 -2.42 10.52 2.77
C LEU A 140 -3.36 11.71 2.95
N ASP A 141 -3.75 12.34 1.84
CA ASP A 141 -4.63 13.51 1.86
C ASP A 141 -6.02 13.09 2.33
N GLY A 142 -6.53 13.75 3.36
CA GLY A 142 -7.78 13.38 4.05
C GLY A 142 -7.58 12.54 5.32
N LEU A 143 -6.33 12.17 5.64
CA LEU A 143 -6.00 11.51 6.90
C LEU A 143 -5.48 12.51 7.94
N ALA A 144 -6.01 12.45 9.16
CA ALA A 144 -5.51 13.19 10.32
C ALA A 144 -4.85 12.22 11.31
N PRO A 145 -3.53 11.93 11.19
CA PRO A 145 -2.88 10.89 12.01
C PRO A 145 -2.88 11.18 13.51
N GLU A 146 -2.92 12.46 13.89
CA GLU A 146 -3.07 12.92 15.28
C GLU A 146 -4.37 12.44 15.95
N GLN A 147 -5.40 12.11 15.17
CA GLN A 147 -6.74 11.75 15.65
C GLN A 147 -7.04 10.25 15.49
N LEU A 148 -6.12 9.48 14.91
CA LEU A 148 -6.33 8.06 14.65
C LEU A 148 -6.31 7.23 15.93
N ALA A 149 -7.28 6.33 16.05
CA ALA A 149 -7.36 5.30 17.07
C ALA A 149 -7.37 3.89 16.45
N GLU A 150 -7.04 2.89 17.27
CA GLU A 150 -7.18 1.48 16.87
C GLU A 150 -8.65 1.15 16.58
N GLY A 151 -8.91 0.48 15.46
CA GLY A 151 -10.25 0.14 15.01
C GLY A 151 -10.92 1.18 14.12
N ASP A 152 -10.31 2.36 13.93
CA ASP A 152 -10.85 3.40 13.06
C ASP A 152 -10.95 2.96 11.61
N ALA A 153 -12.00 3.46 10.94
CA ALA A 153 -12.22 3.27 9.52
C ALA A 153 -12.28 4.63 8.83
N VAL A 154 -11.24 4.96 8.07
CA VAL A 154 -11.09 6.27 7.40
C VAL A 154 -11.29 6.09 5.91
N SER A 155 -12.23 6.84 5.32
CA SER A 155 -12.54 6.79 3.88
C SER A 155 -12.06 8.06 3.18
N ASP A 156 -12.20 8.08 1.85
CA ASP A 156 -11.97 9.28 1.03
C ASP A 156 -10.53 9.80 1.10
N VAL A 157 -9.57 8.92 1.40
CA VAL A 157 -8.15 9.27 1.51
C VAL A 157 -7.49 9.16 0.14
N SER A 158 -6.83 10.24 -0.30
CA SER A 158 -6.02 10.20 -1.51
C SER A 158 -4.58 9.81 -1.20
N LEU A 159 -4.04 8.82 -1.92
CA LEU A 159 -2.63 8.46 -1.84
C LEU A 159 -1.86 9.30 -2.85
N VAL A 160 -0.97 10.14 -2.36
CA VAL A 160 -0.20 11.09 -3.18
C VAL A 160 1.28 10.76 -3.06
N SER A 161 1.93 10.63 -4.21
CA SER A 161 3.36 10.33 -4.30
C SER A 161 4.20 11.57 -4.01
N LEU A 162 5.48 11.40 -3.68
CA LEU A 162 6.44 12.50 -3.48
C LEU A 162 6.59 13.40 -4.73
N HIS A 163 6.16 12.92 -5.90
CA HIS A 163 6.08 13.69 -7.14
C HIS A 163 4.83 14.58 -7.25
N GLY A 164 3.98 14.62 -6.21
CA GLY A 164 2.72 15.34 -6.20
C GLY A 164 1.62 14.69 -7.06
N LYS A 165 1.77 13.41 -7.42
CA LYS A 165 0.79 12.70 -8.25
C LYS A 165 -0.13 11.87 -7.37
N THR A 166 -1.44 12.01 -7.59
CA THR A 166 -2.44 11.14 -6.96
C THR A 166 -2.48 9.78 -7.66
N VAL A 167 -2.43 8.73 -6.85
CA VAL A 167 -2.53 7.34 -7.30
C VAL A 167 -3.93 7.07 -7.86
N ARG A 168 -3.97 6.27 -8.92
CA ARG A 168 -5.13 5.90 -9.72
C ARG A 168 -5.17 4.39 -9.87
N ARG A 169 -6.32 3.86 -10.28
CA ARG A 169 -6.47 2.46 -10.66
C ARG A 169 -6.50 2.33 -12.18
N LEU A 170 -5.55 1.58 -12.72
CA LEU A 170 -5.47 1.21 -14.13
C LEU A 170 -5.85 -0.26 -14.29
N VAL A 171 -6.85 -0.55 -15.14
CA VAL A 171 -7.16 -1.92 -15.51
C VAL A 171 -6.46 -2.24 -16.82
N GLU A 172 -5.51 -3.19 -16.78
CA GLU A 172 -4.73 -3.64 -17.93
C GLU A 172 -4.71 -5.17 -17.96
N ASP A 173 -5.01 -5.77 -19.11
CA ASP A 173 -5.16 -7.23 -19.28
C ASP A 173 -6.14 -7.87 -18.26
N GLY A 174 -7.15 -7.11 -17.83
CA GLY A 174 -8.12 -7.53 -16.82
C GLY A 174 -7.62 -7.41 -15.37
N PHE A 175 -6.41 -6.90 -15.14
CA PHE A 175 -5.83 -6.75 -13.80
C PHE A 175 -5.90 -5.30 -13.30
N PRO A 176 -6.41 -5.05 -12.09
CA PRO A 176 -6.65 -3.70 -11.58
C PRO A 176 -5.41 -3.14 -10.85
N TYR A 177 -4.36 -2.78 -11.58
CA TYR A 177 -3.15 -2.21 -11.00
C TYR A 177 -3.37 -0.83 -10.37
N LEU A 178 -2.56 -0.50 -9.36
CA LEU A 178 -2.37 0.88 -8.92
C LEU A 178 -1.24 1.56 -9.72
N SER A 179 -1.47 2.80 -10.14
CA SER A 179 -0.53 3.60 -10.94
C SER A 179 -0.56 5.07 -10.55
N GLU A 180 0.56 5.77 -10.61
CA GLU A 180 0.61 7.24 -10.48
C GLU A 180 0.57 7.98 -11.83
N VAL A 181 0.49 7.27 -12.96
CA VAL A 181 0.54 7.88 -14.31
C VAL A 181 -0.79 7.80 -15.03
N GLN A 182 -1.43 6.63 -15.03
CA GLN A 182 -2.64 6.35 -15.81
C GLN A 182 -3.75 5.74 -14.95
N GLY A 183 -4.95 5.71 -15.50
CA GLY A 183 -6.11 5.07 -14.90
C GLY A 183 -7.14 6.04 -14.33
N GLU A 184 -8.12 5.45 -13.66
CA GLU A 184 -9.25 6.13 -13.08
C GLU A 184 -8.91 6.62 -11.67
N ALA A 185 -9.41 7.82 -11.34
CA ALA A 185 -9.30 8.34 -9.99
C ALA A 185 -10.07 7.47 -8.99
N GLY A 186 -9.63 7.50 -7.74
CA GLY A 186 -10.30 6.84 -6.62
C GLY A 186 -9.59 7.17 -5.31
N TYR A 187 -10.05 6.53 -4.26
CA TYR A 187 -9.68 6.83 -2.88
C TYR A 187 -9.36 5.54 -2.15
N LEU A 188 -8.52 5.67 -1.13
CA LEU A 188 -8.28 4.64 -0.14
C LEU A 188 -9.36 4.70 0.94
N HIS A 189 -9.78 3.52 1.36
CA HIS A 189 -10.36 3.29 2.66
C HIS A 189 -9.38 2.50 3.51
N LEU A 190 -9.08 3.02 4.69
CA LEU A 190 -8.16 2.44 5.65
C LEU A 190 -8.98 1.86 6.80
N GLN A 191 -8.68 0.62 7.17
CA GLN A 191 -9.12 0.05 8.44
C GLN A 191 -7.90 -0.08 9.35
N VAL A 192 -7.81 0.79 10.36
CA VAL A 192 -6.69 0.85 11.30
C VAL A 192 -6.79 -0.30 12.29
N LEU A 193 -5.71 -1.05 12.41
CA LEU A 193 -5.61 -2.23 13.27
C LEU A 193 -4.80 -1.97 14.53
N SER A 194 -3.76 -1.16 14.44
CA SER A 194 -2.92 -0.81 15.59
C SER A 194 -2.23 0.54 15.42
N ILE A 195 -2.05 1.29 16.50
CA ILE A 195 -1.35 2.58 16.57
C ILE A 195 0.00 2.41 17.28
N GLY A 196 0.98 3.26 16.99
CA GLY A 196 2.27 3.24 17.66
C GLY A 196 3.22 2.15 17.14
N ALA A 197 2.91 1.54 16.00
CA ALA A 197 3.67 0.42 15.46
C ALA A 197 5.02 0.90 14.90
N ALA A 198 6.11 0.23 15.30
CA ALA A 198 7.46 0.39 14.77
C ALA A 198 7.89 -0.90 14.06
#